data_AF-A0A7J6SU41-F1
#
_entry.id   AF-A0A7J6SU41-F1
#
_cell.length_a   1.000
_cell.length_b   1.000
_cell.length_c   1.000
_cell.angle_alpha   90.00
_cell.angle_beta   90.00
_cell.angle_gamma   90.00
#
_symmetry.space_group_name_H-M   'P 1'
#
loop_
_entity.id
_entity.type
_entity.pdbx_description
1 polymer ?
#
loop_
_entity_poly.entity_id
_entity_poly.type
_entity_poly.pdbx_seq_one_letter_code
_entity_poly.pdbx_strand_id
1 'polypeptide(L)'
;MPQMAYDSETAPSVISKELYQKMQSQVQGCVAQIKNCHNKPWDPAVCKQARDDCLTDFVTPLVQMGIDTYDLRLTCPKPPAACRTYKKYEKYFNSKKVQDYLQVEATWIFLNKGVYNDFAGDYMLEYGAPLGQLMDATGLRVMLQGAFQQMAAELSCS
;
A
#
# COMPACT_ATOMS: atom_id res chain seq x y z
N MET A 1 3.36 -10.52 5.26
CA MET A 1 2.66 -9.49 6.04
C MET A 1 2.60 -9.73 7.56
N PRO A 2 1.88 -10.72 8.12
CA PRO A 2 1.73 -10.81 9.59
C PRO A 2 3.07 -11.02 10.32
N GLN A 3 3.98 -11.79 9.71
CA GLN A 3 5.32 -12.02 10.23
C GLN A 3 6.11 -10.73 10.41
N MET A 4 6.09 -9.81 9.43
CA MET A 4 6.85 -8.56 9.50
C MET A 4 6.38 -7.66 10.67
N ALA A 5 5.09 -7.67 10.98
CA ALA A 5 4.55 -6.92 12.12
C ALA A 5 4.83 -7.58 13.47
N TYR A 6 4.98 -8.90 13.52
CA TYR A 6 5.14 -9.66 14.77
C TYR A 6 6.61 -9.93 15.12
N ASP A 7 7.43 -10.29 14.15
CA ASP A 7 8.78 -10.81 14.36
C ASP A 7 9.63 -10.53 13.09
N SER A 8 10.00 -9.26 12.94
CA SER A 8 10.91 -8.75 11.91
C SER A 8 12.32 -8.60 12.49
N GLU A 9 13.33 -8.90 11.68
CA GLU A 9 14.73 -8.68 12.05
C GLU A 9 15.11 -7.18 12.10
N THR A 10 14.30 -6.31 11.50
CA THR A 10 14.66 -4.90 11.26
C THR A 10 13.74 -3.88 11.92
N ALA A 11 12.67 -4.35 12.56
CA ALA A 11 11.68 -3.54 13.28
C ALA A 11 11.21 -4.28 14.54
N PRO A 12 10.81 -3.56 15.61
CA PRO A 12 10.26 -4.21 16.79
C PRO A 12 8.95 -4.92 16.47
N SER A 13 8.60 -5.91 17.30
CA SER A 13 7.25 -6.47 17.31
C SER A 13 6.24 -5.38 17.65
N VAL A 14 5.26 -5.17 16.77
CA VAL A 14 4.23 -4.14 16.93
C VAL A 14 2.83 -4.69 17.14
N ILE A 15 2.65 -6.01 17.02
CA ILE A 15 1.37 -6.70 17.27
C ILE A 15 1.51 -7.79 18.32
N SER A 16 0.41 -8.11 19.01
CA SER A 16 0.39 -9.23 19.96
C SER A 16 0.41 -10.57 19.23
N LYS A 17 0.76 -11.64 19.95
CA LYS A 17 0.73 -13.00 19.40
C LYS A 17 -0.67 -13.42 18.97
N GLU A 18 -1.69 -13.00 19.71
CA GLU A 18 -3.10 -13.28 19.40
C GLU A 18 -3.51 -12.59 18.10
N LEU A 19 -3.12 -11.32 17.90
CA LEU A 19 -3.41 -10.61 16.66
C LEU A 19 -2.63 -11.20 15.49
N TYR A 20 -1.37 -11.59 15.69
CA TYR A 20 -0.58 -12.29 14.68
C TYR A 20 -1.25 -13.59 14.24
N GLN A 21 -1.69 -14.43 15.17
CA GLN A 21 -2.38 -15.69 14.86
C GLN A 21 -3.70 -15.45 14.11
N LYS A 22 -4.46 -14.42 14.52
CA LYS A 22 -5.68 -14.01 13.82
C LYS A 22 -5.39 -13.55 12.40
N MET A 23 -4.36 -12.72 12.19
CA MET A 23 -3.96 -12.29 10.85
C MET A 23 -3.50 -13.49 10.01
N GLN A 24 -2.67 -14.37 10.56
CA GLN A 24 -2.22 -15.58 9.86
C GLN A 24 -3.38 -16.46 9.40
N SER A 25 -4.46 -16.58 10.19
CA SER A 25 -5.62 -17.37 9.77
C SER A 25 -6.37 -16.77 8.58
N GLN A 26 -6.21 -15.47 8.29
CA GLN A 26 -6.86 -14.80 7.14
C GLN A 26 -6.03 -14.87 5.85
N VAL A 27 -4.75 -15.24 5.91
CA VAL A 27 -3.84 -15.20 4.75
C VAL A 27 -4.40 -16.02 3.58
N GLN A 28 -4.86 -17.24 3.83
CA GLN A 28 -5.41 -18.09 2.77
C GLN A 28 -6.68 -17.51 2.14
N GLY A 29 -7.51 -16.82 2.94
CA GLY A 29 -8.71 -16.13 2.44
C GLY A 29 -8.34 -15.00 1.49
N CYS A 30 -7.40 -14.15 1.89
CA CYS A 30 -6.90 -13.05 1.05
C CYS A 30 -6.26 -13.56 -0.25
N VAL A 31 -5.37 -14.57 -0.17
CA VAL A 31 -4.75 -15.19 -1.36
C VAL A 31 -5.81 -15.75 -2.32
N ALA A 32 -6.87 -16.38 -1.80
CA ALA A 32 -7.97 -16.87 -2.62
C ALA A 32 -8.73 -15.74 -3.32
N GLN A 33 -8.94 -14.61 -2.65
CA GLN A 33 -9.58 -13.43 -3.24
C GLN A 33 -8.72 -12.79 -4.34
N ILE A 34 -7.41 -12.67 -4.11
CA ILE A 34 -6.45 -12.19 -5.11
C ILE A 34 -6.49 -13.10 -6.34
N LYS A 35 -6.44 -14.43 -6.14
CA LYS A 35 -6.56 -15.39 -7.24
C LYS A 35 -7.89 -15.27 -8.01
N ASN A 36 -8.99 -14.99 -7.31
CA ASN A 36 -10.28 -14.76 -7.95
C ASN A 36 -10.27 -13.49 -8.82
N CYS A 37 -9.62 -12.41 -8.36
CA CYS A 37 -9.37 -11.22 -9.16
C CYS A 37 -8.52 -11.54 -10.40
N HIS A 38 -7.42 -12.27 -10.25
CA HIS A 38 -6.56 -12.66 -11.38
C HIS A 38 -7.29 -13.52 -12.42
N ASN A 39 -8.29 -14.31 -12.01
CA ASN A 39 -9.12 -15.09 -12.93
C ASN A 39 -10.23 -14.27 -13.60
N LYS A 40 -10.53 -13.07 -13.09
CA LYS A 40 -11.56 -12.15 -13.59
C LYS A 40 -11.03 -10.71 -13.66
N PRO A 41 -9.90 -10.46 -14.34
CA PRO A 41 -9.26 -9.13 -14.33
C PRO A 41 -10.12 -8.05 -14.99
N TRP A 42 -11.13 -8.43 -15.78
CA TRP A 42 -12.10 -7.53 -16.40
C TRP A 42 -13.21 -7.06 -15.45
N ASP A 43 -13.31 -7.64 -14.24
CA ASP A 43 -14.34 -7.29 -13.25
C ASP A 43 -13.71 -6.49 -12.09
N PRO A 44 -13.71 -5.14 -12.17
CA PRO A 44 -13.08 -4.31 -11.15
C PRO A 44 -13.74 -4.45 -9.78
N ALA A 45 -15.00 -4.91 -9.70
CA ALA A 45 -15.67 -5.11 -8.42
C ALA A 45 -15.08 -6.31 -7.66
N VAL A 46 -14.76 -7.40 -8.37
CA VAL A 46 -14.10 -8.58 -7.78
C VAL A 46 -12.72 -8.20 -7.22
N CYS A 47 -11.94 -7.45 -7.99
CA CYS A 47 -10.61 -7.03 -7.57
C CYS A 47 -10.62 -6.00 -6.44
N LYS A 48 -11.57 -5.05 -6.48
CA LYS A 48 -11.79 -4.13 -5.38
C LYS A 48 -12.19 -4.85 -4.09
N GLN A 49 -13.04 -5.87 -4.18
CA GLN A 49 -13.42 -6.67 -3.00
C GLN A 49 -12.20 -7.39 -2.42
N ALA A 50 -11.38 -8.02 -3.26
CA ALA A 50 -10.14 -8.65 -2.83
C ALA A 50 -9.22 -7.67 -2.09
N ARG A 51 -9.07 -6.46 -2.64
CA ARG A 51 -8.32 -5.38 -1.99
C ARG A 51 -8.90 -5.05 -0.60
N ASP A 52 -10.19 -4.78 -0.53
CA ASP A 52 -10.85 -4.34 0.70
C ASP A 52 -10.77 -5.39 1.80
N ASP A 53 -10.95 -6.66 1.47
CA ASP A 53 -10.83 -7.78 2.42
C ASP A 53 -9.39 -7.89 2.96
N CYS A 54 -8.41 -7.95 2.06
CA CYS A 54 -7.00 -8.04 2.47
C CYS A 54 -6.54 -6.83 3.31
N LEU A 55 -6.90 -5.60 2.91
CA LEU A 55 -6.55 -4.41 3.68
C LEU A 55 -7.25 -4.37 5.05
N THR A 56 -8.48 -4.86 5.13
CA THR A 56 -9.22 -4.95 6.40
C THR A 56 -8.55 -5.90 7.38
N ASP A 57 -8.02 -7.02 6.89
CA ASP A 57 -7.40 -8.04 7.75
C ASP A 57 -5.96 -7.69 8.16
N PHE A 58 -5.18 -7.07 7.27
CA PHE A 58 -3.73 -6.89 7.50
C PHE A 58 -3.30 -5.47 7.79
N VAL A 59 -3.97 -4.47 7.23
CA VAL A 59 -3.52 -3.07 7.30
C VAL A 59 -4.32 -2.27 8.32
N THR A 60 -5.65 -2.41 8.29
CA THR A 60 -6.56 -1.68 9.18
C THR A 60 -6.23 -1.84 10.67
N PRO A 61 -5.91 -3.04 11.20
CA PRO A 61 -5.60 -3.19 12.62
C PRO A 61 -4.38 -2.35 13.04
N LEU A 62 -3.35 -2.28 12.20
CA LEU A 62 -2.15 -1.50 12.49
C LEU A 62 -2.45 0.00 12.49
N VAL A 63 -3.23 0.47 11.52
CA VAL A 63 -3.66 1.87 11.45
C VAL A 63 -4.50 2.25 12.68
N GLN A 64 -5.38 1.36 13.15
CA GLN A 64 -6.20 1.57 14.34
C GLN A 64 -5.36 1.60 15.63
N MET A 65 -4.28 0.82 15.68
CA MET A 65 -3.28 0.85 16.75
C MET A 65 -2.35 2.08 16.67
N GLY A 66 -2.48 2.89 15.61
CA GLY A 66 -1.62 4.06 15.39
C GLY A 66 -0.20 3.69 14.96
N ILE A 67 0.01 2.54 14.33
CA ILE A 67 1.30 2.13 13.79
C ILE A 67 1.46 2.71 12.37
N ASP A 68 2.63 3.25 12.05
CA ASP A 68 2.94 3.71 10.69
C ASP A 68 3.20 2.49 9.77
N THR A 69 2.38 2.33 8.74
CA THR A 69 2.51 1.19 7.81
C THR A 69 3.69 1.33 6.84
N TYR A 70 4.35 2.50 6.82
CA TYR A 70 5.59 2.78 6.10
C TYR A 70 6.84 2.69 6.99
N ASP A 71 6.70 2.63 8.31
CA ASP A 71 7.83 2.41 9.23
C ASP A 71 7.31 1.85 10.55
N LEU A 72 7.43 0.54 10.72
CA LEU A 72 6.93 -0.17 11.91
C LEU A 72 7.61 0.27 13.22
N ARG A 73 8.67 1.07 13.18
CA ARG A 73 9.30 1.63 14.38
C ARG A 73 8.56 2.87 14.91
N LEU A 74 7.64 3.43 14.13
CA LEU A 74 6.96 4.69 14.43
C LEU A 74 5.51 4.47 14.84
N THR A 75 5.07 5.25 15.83
CA THR A 75 3.67 5.35 16.24
C THR A 75 3.14 6.77 16.03
N CYS A 76 1.91 6.86 15.55
CA CYS A 76 1.22 8.10 15.23
C CYS A 76 0.11 8.35 16.26
N PRO A 77 0.08 9.52 16.93
CA PRO A 77 -0.88 9.79 18.00
C PRO A 77 -2.35 9.89 17.53
N LYS A 78 -2.60 10.09 16.22
CA LYS A 78 -3.92 10.05 15.60
C LYS A 78 -3.81 9.61 14.13
N PRO A 79 -4.82 8.92 13.57
CA PRO A 79 -4.94 8.72 12.12
C PRO A 79 -4.85 10.08 11.40
N PRO A 80 -4.19 10.18 10.24
CA PRO A 80 -4.08 9.14 9.19
C PRO A 80 -2.84 8.21 9.28
N ALA A 81 -2.91 7.09 8.55
CA ALA A 81 -2.00 5.93 8.51
C ALA A 81 -0.51 6.20 8.21
N ALA A 82 -0.13 7.43 7.87
CA ALA A 82 1.26 7.82 7.74
C ALA A 82 1.52 8.87 8.82
N CYS A 83 2.57 8.69 9.65
CA CYS A 83 3.00 9.66 10.67
C CYS A 83 3.54 10.97 10.05
N ARG A 84 3.08 11.33 8.85
CA ARG A 84 3.61 12.35 7.96
C ARG A 84 2.54 13.40 7.70
N THR A 85 2.96 14.65 7.69
CA THR A 85 2.12 15.78 7.29
C THR A 85 2.70 16.45 6.05
N TYR A 86 1.83 16.74 5.09
CA TYR A 86 2.22 17.39 3.83
C TYR A 86 1.91 18.90 3.83
N LYS A 87 1.44 19.45 4.96
CA LYS A 87 1.02 20.86 5.07
C LYS A 87 2.09 21.87 4.63
N LYS A 88 3.37 21.58 4.88
CA LYS A 88 4.48 22.43 4.43
C LYS A 88 4.59 22.48 2.91
N TYR A 89 4.44 21.33 2.24
CA TYR A 89 4.43 21.23 0.78
C TYR A 89 3.18 21.84 0.19
N GLU A 90 2.00 21.55 0.76
CA GLU A 90 0.74 22.17 0.34
C GLU A 90 0.84 23.70 0.39
N LYS A 91 1.35 24.26 1.50
CA LYS A 91 1.54 25.71 1.62
C LYS A 91 2.51 26.26 0.58
N TYR A 92 3.60 25.55 0.30
CA TYR A 92 4.61 26.00 -0.66
C TYR A 92 4.08 25.98 -2.09
N PHE A 93 3.57 24.84 -2.55
CA PHE A 93 3.08 24.65 -3.92
C PHE A 93 1.80 25.44 -4.20
N ASN A 94 0.98 25.74 -3.19
CA ASN A 94 -0.18 26.61 -3.32
C ASN A 94 0.11 28.09 -3.09
N SER A 95 1.37 28.49 -2.90
CA SER A 95 1.71 29.90 -2.82
C SER A 95 1.64 30.56 -4.20
N LYS A 96 1.07 31.77 -4.28
CA LYS A 96 0.95 32.51 -5.55
C LYS A 96 2.30 32.62 -6.28
N LYS A 97 3.37 32.92 -5.54
CA LYS A 97 4.73 33.02 -6.10
C LYS A 97 5.15 31.74 -6.84
N VAL A 98 4.86 30.55 -6.29
CA VAL A 98 5.23 29.27 -6.91
C VAL A 98 4.30 28.95 -8.08
N GLN A 99 3.00 29.18 -7.93
CA GLN A 99 2.02 28.97 -8.99
C GLN A 99 2.27 29.87 -10.21
N ASP A 100 2.56 31.16 -10.00
CA ASP A 100 2.91 32.11 -11.06
C ASP A 100 4.19 31.68 -11.78
N TYR A 101 5.20 31.23 -11.03
CA TYR A 101 6.46 30.76 -11.59
C TYR A 101 6.30 29.50 -12.44
N LEU A 102 5.47 28.55 -11.98
CA LEU A 102 5.18 27.30 -12.70
C LEU A 102 4.10 27.45 -13.77
N GLN A 103 3.44 28.61 -13.84
CA GLN A 103 2.31 28.90 -14.75
C GLN A 103 1.16 27.89 -14.59
N VAL A 104 0.75 27.62 -13.35
CA VAL A 104 -0.35 26.71 -13.01
C VAL A 104 -1.41 27.41 -12.17
N GLU A 105 -2.69 27.09 -12.39
CA GLU A 105 -3.83 27.66 -11.66
C GLU A 105 -4.57 26.62 -10.80
N ALA A 106 -3.98 25.45 -10.59
CA ALA A 106 -4.59 24.34 -9.85
C ALA A 106 -4.12 24.30 -8.38
N THR A 107 -5.03 23.92 -7.48
CA THR A 107 -4.68 23.61 -6.10
C THR A 107 -3.90 22.29 -6.04
N TRP A 108 -2.66 22.37 -5.59
CA TRP A 108 -1.86 21.20 -5.27
C TRP A 108 -2.44 20.48 -4.04
N ILE A 109 -2.65 19.18 -4.20
CA ILE A 109 -3.05 18.25 -3.14
C ILE A 109 -2.08 17.06 -3.17
N PHE A 110 -1.72 16.54 -2.00
CA PHE A 110 -0.79 15.41 -1.92
C PHE A 110 -1.37 14.12 -2.52
N LEU A 111 -2.66 13.86 -2.28
CA LEU A 111 -3.35 12.66 -2.76
C LEU A 111 -4.77 13.02 -3.21
N ASN A 112 -5.08 12.70 -4.46
CA ASN A 112 -6.44 12.81 -4.99
C ASN A 112 -7.23 11.54 -4.63
N LYS A 113 -8.23 11.68 -3.75
CA LYS A 113 -9.06 10.55 -3.29
C LYS A 113 -9.94 9.96 -4.39
N GLY A 114 -10.34 10.76 -5.38
CA GLY A 114 -11.12 10.29 -6.52
C GLY A 114 -10.30 9.30 -7.33
N VAL A 115 -9.12 9.73 -7.78
CA VAL A 115 -8.18 8.87 -8.51
C VAL A 115 -7.80 7.64 -7.69
N TYR A 116 -7.49 7.80 -6.38
CA TYR A 116 -7.21 6.66 -5.51
C TYR A 116 -8.34 5.61 -5.49
N ASN A 117 -9.60 6.06 -5.51
CA ASN A 117 -10.75 5.16 -5.53
C ASN A 117 -11.02 4.57 -6.92
N ASP A 118 -10.70 5.29 -7.99
CA ASP A 118 -10.84 4.78 -9.36
C ASP A 118 -9.89 3.59 -9.60
N PHE A 119 -8.69 3.63 -9.03
CA PHE A 119 -7.70 2.54 -9.08
C PHE A 119 -7.96 1.41 -8.07
N ALA A 120 -9.13 1.37 -7.44
CA ALA A 120 -9.46 0.35 -6.45
C ALA A 120 -9.48 -1.07 -7.02
N GLY A 121 -10.00 -1.21 -8.24
CA GLY A 121 -10.05 -2.48 -8.96
C GLY A 121 -8.69 -2.92 -9.49
N ASP A 122 -7.78 -1.98 -9.73
CA ASP A 122 -6.46 -2.26 -10.30
C ASP A 122 -5.46 -2.82 -9.28
N TYR A 123 -5.70 -2.57 -7.98
CA TYR A 123 -4.72 -2.83 -6.92
C TYR A 123 -4.30 -4.30 -6.81
N MET A 124 -5.23 -5.23 -7.07
CA MET A 124 -5.01 -6.68 -6.94
C MET A 124 -4.86 -7.39 -8.29
N LEU A 125 -4.65 -6.65 -9.38
CA LEU A 125 -4.38 -7.26 -10.68
C LEU A 125 -2.97 -7.87 -10.72
N GLU A 126 -2.81 -8.88 -11.56
CA GLU A 126 -1.52 -9.52 -11.81
C GLU A 126 -0.72 -8.69 -12.82
N TYR A 127 0.42 -8.14 -12.38
CA TYR A 127 1.35 -7.40 -13.23
C TYR A 127 2.74 -8.05 -13.33
N GLY A 128 3.00 -9.10 -12.54
CA GLY A 128 4.29 -9.78 -12.48
C GLY A 128 4.60 -10.57 -13.74
N ALA A 129 3.64 -11.32 -14.28
CA ALA A 129 3.82 -12.12 -15.48
C ALA A 129 4.06 -11.24 -16.73
N PRO A 130 3.30 -10.16 -16.99
CA PRO A 130 3.63 -9.21 -18.06
C PRO A 130 5.02 -8.61 -17.93
N LEU A 131 5.46 -8.26 -16.72
CA LEU A 131 6.81 -7.74 -16.50
C LEU A 131 7.88 -8.77 -16.83
N GLY A 132 7.70 -10.02 -16.40
CA GLY A 132 8.60 -11.13 -16.72
C GLY A 132 8.73 -11.34 -18.23
N GLN A 133 7.60 -11.39 -18.94
CA GLN A 133 7.59 -11.52 -20.40
C GLN A 133 8.32 -10.37 -21.11
N LEU A 134 8.15 -9.13 -20.61
CA LEU A 134 8.84 -7.97 -21.16
C LEU A 134 10.36 -8.06 -20.96
N MET A 135 10.79 -8.51 -19.78
CA MET A 135 12.22 -8.71 -19.49
C MET A 135 12.83 -9.76 -20.42
N ASP A 136 12.16 -10.89 -20.59
CA ASP A 136 12.64 -11.98 -21.46
C ASP A 136 12.70 -11.56 -22.93
N ALA A 137 11.68 -10.84 -23.43
CA ALA A 137 11.58 -10.45 -24.83
C ALA A 137 12.57 -9.35 -25.24
N THR A 138 12.95 -8.47 -24.30
CA THR A 138 13.72 -7.25 -24.63
C THR A 138 15.12 -7.21 -24.02
N GLY A 139 15.41 -8.09 -23.05
CA GLY A 139 16.62 -7.99 -22.23
C GLY A 139 16.57 -6.81 -21.25
N LEU A 140 15.39 -6.26 -20.96
CA LEU A 140 15.19 -5.19 -19.98
C LEU A 140 15.69 -5.64 -18.61
N ARG A 141 16.58 -4.85 -18.01
CA ARG A 141 17.09 -5.08 -16.66
C ARG A 141 16.30 -4.26 -15.66
N VAL A 142 15.73 -4.93 -14.67
CA VAL A 142 14.89 -4.32 -13.63
C VAL A 142 15.59 -4.45 -12.28
N MET A 143 15.60 -3.37 -11.50
CA MET A 143 16.03 -3.37 -10.09
C MET A 143 14.80 -3.28 -9.21
N LEU A 144 14.55 -4.31 -8.39
CA LEU A 144 13.54 -4.29 -7.35
C LEU A 144 14.22 -4.00 -6.02
N GLN A 145 13.89 -2.87 -5.40
CA GLN A 145 14.41 -2.46 -4.09
C GLN A 145 13.26 -2.29 -3.11
N GLY A 146 13.31 -3.02 -1.99
CA GLY A 146 12.40 -2.88 -0.87
C GLY A 146 13.16 -2.58 0.42
N ALA A 147 12.59 -1.74 1.29
CA ALA A 147 13.12 -1.52 2.63
C ALA A 147 12.38 -2.44 3.62
N PHE A 148 13.11 -3.27 4.36
CA PHE A 148 12.56 -4.30 5.27
C PHE A 148 11.74 -3.75 6.45
N GLN A 149 11.69 -2.43 6.62
CA GLN A 149 10.91 -1.72 7.66
C GLN A 149 9.52 -1.29 7.16
N GLN A 150 9.22 -1.48 5.87
CA GLN A 150 7.97 -1.05 5.22
C GLN A 150 7.04 -2.24 5.00
N MET A 151 5.90 -2.23 5.69
CA MET A 151 4.88 -3.28 5.54
C MET A 151 4.03 -3.10 4.28
N ALA A 152 3.84 -1.85 3.82
CA ALA A 152 3.07 -1.54 2.61
C ALA A 152 3.65 -2.16 1.31
N ALA A 153 4.86 -2.72 1.33
CA ALA A 153 5.55 -3.28 0.17
C ALA A 153 5.30 -4.78 -0.08
N GLU A 154 4.66 -5.52 0.85
CA GLU A 154 4.64 -6.99 0.80
C GLU A 154 3.41 -7.64 0.14
N LEU A 155 2.46 -6.88 -0.41
CA LEU A 155 1.26 -7.47 -1.04
C LEU A 155 1.52 -8.11 -2.42
N SER A 156 2.74 -8.04 -2.94
CA SER A 156 3.12 -8.48 -4.29
C SER A 156 3.86 -9.82 -4.37
N CYS A 157 4.12 -10.51 -3.25
CA CYS A 157 4.92 -11.73 -3.25
C CYS A 157 4.26 -12.85 -2.41
N SER A 158 3.32 -13.57 -3.01
CA SER A 158 2.89 -14.92 -2.59
C SER A 158 2.16 -15.62 -3.72
#